data_AF-A0A0F9HYS3-F1
#
_entry.id   AF-A0A0F9HYS3-F1
#
_cell.length_a   1.000
_cell.length_b   1.000
_cell.length_c   1.000
_cell.angle_alpha   90.00
_cell.angle_beta   90.00
_cell.angle_gamma   90.00
#
_symmetry.space_group_name_H-M   'P 1'
#
loop_
_entity.id
_entity.type
_entity.pdbx_description
1 polymer ?
#
loop_
_entity_poly.entity_id
_entity_poly.type
_entity_poly.pdbx_seq_one_letter_code
_entity_poly.pdbx_strand_id
1 'polypeptide(L)'
;YDPIDTLTVSFAANRFAADDPRRAILIAVNHRDTDESGQLVRFRDNDCTGYVAGALAGAISGAKRLPGEWVENVLAANRKVYDIDIARNVGEFCKAVYG
;
A
#
# COMPACT_ATOMS: atom_id res chain seq x y z
N TYR A 1 13.58 5.17 9.32
CA TYR A 1 12.40 5.87 8.79
C TYR A 1 12.84 7.12 8.07
N ASP A 2 12.63 7.17 6.75
CA ASP A 2 12.84 8.35 5.91
C ASP A 2 11.50 8.68 5.23
N PRO A 3 10.81 9.75 5.64
CA PRO A 3 9.49 10.09 5.09
C PRO A 3 9.57 10.53 3.63
N ILE A 4 10.68 11.11 3.18
CA ILE A 4 10.85 11.53 1.79
C ILE A 4 11.01 10.31 0.90
N ASP A 5 11.80 9.33 1.32
CA ASP A 5 11.95 8.08 0.59
C ASP A 5 10.63 7.30 0.53
N THR A 6 9.91 7.23 1.65
CA THR A 6 8.60 6.57 1.73
C THR A 6 7.63 7.13 0.70
N LEU A 7 7.44 8.45 0.70
CA LEU A 7 6.56 9.12 -0.25
C LEU A 7 7.06 8.94 -1.68
N THR A 8 8.33 9.23 -1.94
CA THR A 8 8.91 9.19 -3.29
C THR A 8 8.75 7.82 -3.94
N VAL A 9 9.06 6.75 -3.21
CA VAL A 9 8.95 5.37 -3.69
C VAL A 9 7.49 5.01 -3.98
N SER A 10 6.57 5.32 -3.06
CA SER A 10 5.15 5.00 -3.24
C SER A 10 4.52 5.76 -4.41
N PHE A 11 4.87 7.04 -4.61
CA PHE A 11 4.43 7.83 -5.75
C PHE A 11 5.03 7.31 -7.07
N ALA A 12 6.33 7.02 -7.09
CA ALA A 12 7.01 6.49 -8.27
C ALA A 12 6.43 5.14 -8.68
N ALA A 13 6.19 4.24 -7.72
CA ALA A 13 5.59 2.93 -7.97
C ALA A 13 4.20 3.04 -8.60
N ASN A 14 3.32 3.89 -8.03
CA ASN A 14 1.98 4.13 -8.58
C ASN A 14 2.05 4.80 -9.97
N ARG A 15 2.94 5.77 -10.17
CA ARG A 15 3.10 6.45 -11.46
C ARG A 15 3.61 5.52 -12.57
N PHE A 16 4.50 4.59 -12.22
CA PHE A 16 5.09 3.64 -13.16
C PHE A 16 4.13 2.49 -13.48
N ALA A 17 3.44 1.97 -12.47
CA ALA A 17 2.47 0.89 -12.65
C ALA A 17 1.15 1.36 -13.28
N ALA A 18 0.91 2.68 -13.33
CA ALA A 18 -0.21 3.34 -14.00
C ALA A 18 -1.58 2.78 -13.60
N ASP A 19 -2.09 1.79 -14.33
CA ASP A 19 -3.41 1.19 -14.19
C ASP A 19 -3.42 -0.17 -13.47
N ASP A 20 -2.24 -0.70 -13.11
CA ASP A 20 -2.07 -1.94 -12.36
C ASP A 20 -1.75 -1.66 -10.88
N PRO A 21 -2.77 -1.56 -10.00
CA PRO A 21 -2.56 -1.28 -8.58
C PRO A 21 -1.81 -2.41 -7.86
N ARG A 22 -1.92 -3.66 -8.34
CA ARG A 22 -1.17 -4.78 -7.79
C ARG A 22 0.32 -4.60 -8.05
N ARG A 23 0.70 -4.22 -9.28
CA ARG A 23 2.10 -3.94 -9.61
C ARG A 23 2.67 -2.77 -8.82
N ALA A 24 1.89 -1.71 -8.58
CA ALA A 24 2.32 -0.58 -7.75
C ALA A 24 2.70 -1.05 -6.34
N ILE A 25 1.83 -1.84 -5.70
CA ILE A 25 2.05 -2.37 -4.34
C ILE A 25 3.27 -3.30 -4.32
N LEU A 26 3.37 -4.21 -5.30
CA LEU A 26 4.47 -5.16 -5.38
C LEU A 26 5.83 -4.48 -5.56
N ILE A 27 5.91 -3.40 -6.33
CA ILE A 27 7.14 -2.60 -6.45
C ILE A 27 7.51 -2.01 -5.08
N ALA A 28 6.55 -1.39 -4.39
CA ALA A 28 6.80 -0.70 -3.13
C ALA A 28 7.25 -1.65 -2.00
N VAL A 29 6.58 -2.80 -1.83
CA VAL A 29 6.90 -3.77 -0.76
C VAL A 29 8.18 -4.58 -1.02
N ASN A 30 8.70 -4.55 -2.25
CA ASN A 30 9.95 -5.21 -2.62
C ASN A 30 11.10 -4.19 -2.86
N HIS A 31 10.91 -2.93 -2.43
CA HIS A 31 11.93 -1.91 -2.57
C HIS A 31 13.17 -2.29 -1.77
N ARG A 32 14.31 -2.35 -2.46
CA ARG A 32 15.57 -2.88 -1.92
C ARG A 32 16.71 -1.91 -2.08
N ASP A 33 17.64 -2.00 -1.15
CA ASP A 33 18.95 -1.38 -1.20
C ASP A 33 19.90 -2.37 -1.88
N THR A 34 20.68 -1.93 -2.87
CA THR A 34 21.64 -2.78 -3.58
C THR A 34 23.02 -2.14 -3.60
N ASP A 35 24.05 -2.96 -3.58
CA ASP A 35 25.43 -2.49 -3.77
C ASP A 35 25.70 -2.12 -5.24
N GLU A 36 26.93 -1.67 -5.51
CA GLU A 36 27.39 -1.30 -6.86
C GLU A 36 27.34 -2.47 -7.86
N SER A 37 27.34 -3.72 -7.38
CA SER A 37 27.22 -4.94 -8.20
C SER A 37 25.76 -5.39 -8.37
N GLY A 38 24.80 -4.61 -7.86
CA GLY A 38 23.37 -4.92 -7.89
C GLY A 38 22.95 -6.02 -6.92
N GLN A 39 23.82 -6.44 -6.00
CA GLN A 39 23.48 -7.45 -5.00
C GLN A 39 22.64 -6.82 -3.89
N LEU A 40 21.69 -7.60 -3.38
CA LEU A 40 20.81 -7.17 -2.28
C LEU A 40 21.65 -6.92 -1.02
N VAL A 41 21.64 -5.69 -0.52
CA VAL A 41 22.21 -5.34 0.79
C VAL A 41 21.15 -5.55 1.86
N ARG A 42 19.95 -4.99 1.65
CA ARG A 42 18.82 -5.09 2.58
C ARG A 42 17.51 -4.68 1.89
N PHE A 43 16.39 -5.07 2.49
CA PHE A 43 15.12 -4.41 2.20
C PHE A 43 15.08 -3.02 2.84
N ARG A 44 14.42 -2.07 2.16
CA ARG A 44 14.17 -0.73 2.70
C ARG A 44 12.89 -0.77 3.56
N ASP A 45 12.36 0.39 3.91
CA ASP A 45 11.19 0.60 4.79
C ASP A 45 9.88 0.15 4.10
N ASN A 46 9.78 -1.17 3.87
CA ASN A 46 8.89 -1.77 2.88
C ASN A 46 7.43 -1.88 3.35
N ASP A 47 7.20 -1.90 4.65
CA ASP A 47 5.88 -1.80 5.27
C ASP A 47 5.34 -0.37 5.11
N CYS A 48 6.15 0.66 5.37
CA CYS A 48 5.77 2.06 5.19
C CYS A 48 5.50 2.39 3.71
N THR A 49 6.41 2.03 2.81
CA THR A 49 6.23 2.27 1.36
C THR A 49 5.05 1.48 0.82
N GLY A 50 4.86 0.23 1.28
CA GLY A 50 3.73 -0.62 0.94
C GLY A 50 2.40 -0.04 1.38
N TYR A 51 2.33 0.45 2.63
CA TYR A 51 1.14 1.09 3.19
C TYR A 51 0.72 2.30 2.36
N VAL A 52 1.65 3.24 2.12
CA VAL A 52 1.35 4.46 1.34
C VAL A 52 1.04 4.12 -0.12
N ALA A 53 1.77 3.18 -0.72
CA ALA A 53 1.53 2.76 -2.10
C ALA A 53 0.15 2.11 -2.28
N GLY A 54 -0.27 1.26 -1.34
CA GLY A 54 -1.59 0.63 -1.35
C GLY A 54 -2.72 1.63 -1.12
N ALA A 55 -2.54 2.60 -0.22
CA ALA A 55 -3.50 3.68 0.00
C ALA A 55 -3.70 4.51 -1.28
N LEU A 56 -2.61 4.91 -1.94
CA LEU A 56 -2.65 5.63 -3.21
C LEU A 56 -3.30 4.81 -4.33
N ALA A 57 -2.88 3.54 -4.48
CA ALA A 57 -3.41 2.65 -5.49
C ALA A 57 -4.93 2.46 -5.33
N GLY A 58 -5.41 2.22 -4.11
CA GLY A 58 -6.83 2.09 -3.81
C GLY A 58 -7.62 3.38 -4.03
N ALA A 59 -7.05 4.54 -3.67
CA ALA A 59 -7.69 5.83 -3.86
C ALA A 59 -7.83 6.21 -5.35
N ILE A 60 -6.80 5.95 -6.15
CA ILE A 60 -6.78 6.29 -7.59
C ILE A 60 -7.63 5.31 -8.41
N SER A 61 -7.48 4.01 -8.16
CA SER A 61 -8.06 2.96 -9.01
C SER A 61 -9.41 2.41 -8.50
N GLY A 62 -9.77 2.73 -7.26
CA GLY A 62 -10.91 2.18 -6.55
C GLY A 62 -10.61 0.81 -5.94
N ALA A 63 -11.12 0.55 -4.74
CA ALA A 63 -10.84 -0.68 -3.98
C ALA A 63 -11.17 -1.98 -4.75
N LYS A 64 -12.14 -1.97 -5.65
CA LYS A 64 -12.53 -3.14 -6.47
C LYS A 64 -11.47 -3.56 -7.50
N ARG A 65 -10.48 -2.71 -7.79
CA ARG A 65 -9.35 -3.05 -8.67
C ARG A 65 -8.18 -3.69 -7.93
N LEU A 66 -8.19 -3.67 -6.60
CA LEU A 66 -7.22 -4.42 -5.80
C LEU A 66 -7.56 -5.91 -5.83
N PRO A 67 -6.58 -6.81 -5.65
CA PRO A 67 -6.86 -8.24 -5.51
C PRO A 67 -7.81 -8.50 -4.34
N GLY A 68 -8.99 -9.07 -4.61
CA GLY A 68 -10.04 -9.27 -3.60
C GLY A 68 -9.55 -10.07 -2.38
N GLU A 69 -8.83 -11.15 -2.63
CA GLU A 69 -8.22 -11.98 -1.58
C GLU A 69 -7.31 -11.17 -0.65
N TRP A 70 -6.53 -10.21 -1.17
CA TRP A 70 -5.65 -9.39 -0.34
C TRP A 70 -6.46 -8.48 0.57
N VAL A 71 -7.51 -7.86 0.04
CA VAL A 71 -8.41 -7.00 0.82
C VAL A 71 -9.10 -7.80 1.91
N GLU A 72 -9.69 -8.95 1.56
CA GLU A 72 -10.37 -9.84 2.51
C GLU A 72 -9.44 -10.31 3.63
N ASN A 73 -8.22 -10.72 3.28
CA ASN A 73 -7.21 -11.14 4.26
C ASN A 73 -6.83 -10.00 5.21
N VAL A 74 -6.64 -8.78 4.71
CA VAL A 74 -6.31 -7.61 5.55
C VAL A 74 -7.47 -7.25 6.48
N LEU A 75 -8.70 -7.25 5.99
CA LEU A 75 -9.89 -6.97 6.81
C LEU A 75 -10.05 -8.02 7.92
N ALA A 76 -9.94 -9.30 7.58
CA ALA A 76 -10.05 -10.40 8.53
C ALA A 76 -8.92 -10.37 9.57
N ALA A 77 -7.68 -10.14 9.13
CA ALA A 77 -6.52 -10.06 10.03
C ALA A 77 -6.62 -8.88 10.99
N ASN A 78 -7.00 -7.69 10.51
CA ASN A 78 -7.14 -6.51 11.37
C ASN A 78 -8.23 -6.70 12.42
N ARG A 79 -9.36 -7.30 12.04
CA ARG A 79 -10.41 -7.57 13.00
C ARG A 79 -9.98 -8.59 14.05
N LYS A 80 -9.26 -9.64 13.63
CA LYS A 80 -8.78 -10.69 14.55
C LYS A 80 -7.70 -10.21 15.52
N VAL A 81 -6.72 -9.45 15.04
CA VAL A 81 -5.52 -9.09 15.81
C VAL A 81 -5.73 -7.81 16.62
N TYR A 82 -6.44 -6.83 16.06
CA TYR A 82 -6.56 -5.50 16.66
C TYR A 82 -7.99 -5.13 17.06
N ASP A 83 -8.98 -5.98 16.80
CA ASP A 83 -10.43 -5.68 16.90
C ASP A 83 -10.82 -4.40 16.12
N ILE A 84 -10.10 -4.12 15.04
CA ILE A 84 -10.37 -2.97 14.16
C ILE A 84 -11.21 -3.43 12.98
N ASP A 85 -12.36 -2.79 12.82
CA ASP A 85 -13.22 -2.96 11.66
C ASP A 85 -12.94 -1.88 10.61
N ILE A 86 -11.98 -2.17 9.72
CA ILE A 86 -11.58 -1.23 8.67
C ILE A 86 -12.76 -0.89 7.75
N ALA A 87 -13.60 -1.87 7.39
CA ALA A 87 -14.73 -1.65 6.48
C ALA A 87 -15.75 -0.69 7.09
N ARG A 88 -16.08 -0.85 8.38
CA ARG A 88 -16.93 0.09 9.11
C ARG A 88 -16.29 1.48 9.14
N ASN A 89 -15.01 1.58 9.50
CA ASN A 89 -14.30 2.86 9.60
C ASN A 89 -14.27 3.61 8.26
N VAL A 90 -14.07 2.91 7.14
CA VAL A 90 -14.16 3.51 5.79
C VAL A 90 -15.56 4.06 5.53
N GLY A 91 -16.61 3.31 5.89
CA GLY A 91 -18.00 3.77 5.75
C GLY A 91 -18.32 5.01 6.59
N GLU A 92 -17.84 5.05 7.84
CA GLU A 92 -18.00 6.21 8.73
C GLU A 92 -17.23 7.43 8.21
N PHE A 93 -15.99 7.23 7.75
CA PHE A 93 -15.19 8.30 7.15
C PHE A 93 -15.87 8.88 5.90
N CYS A 94 -16.35 8.03 4.99
CA CYS A 94 -17.04 8.49 3.79
C CYS A 94 -18.30 9.30 4.12
N LYS A 95 -19.07 8.91 5.14
CA LYS A 95 -20.23 9.69 5.61
C LYS A 95 -19.81 11.03 6.18
N ALA A 96 -18.73 11.08 6.95
CA ALA A 96 -18.27 12.33 7.58
C ALA A 96 -17.69 13.34 6.58
N VAL A 97 -17.08 12.86 5.48
CA VAL A 97 -16.41 13.72 4.48
C VAL A 97 -17.30 14.06 3.29
N TYR A 98 -18.17 13.14 2.87
CA TYR A 98 -18.96 13.26 1.64
C TYR A 98 -20.49 13.21 1.84
N GLY A 99 -20.97 12.91 3.05
CA GLY A 99 -22.40 12.86 3.40
C GLY A 99 -22.87 14.12 4.12
#